data_AF-A0A0S4IMC2-F1
#
_entry.id   AF-A0A0S4IMC2-F1
#
_cell.length_a   1.000
_cell.length_b   1.000
_cell.length_c   1.000
_cell.angle_alpha   90.00
_cell.angle_beta   90.00
_cell.angle_gamma   90.00
#
_symmetry.space_group_name_H-M   'P 1'
#
loop_
_entity.id
_entity.type
_entity.pdbx_description
1 polymer ?
#
loop_
_entity_poly.entity_id
_entity_poly.type
_entity_poly.pdbx_seq_one_letter_code
_entity_poly.pdbx_strand_id
1 'polypeptide(L)'
;MLWVDRHRPKKLEDVELLPEVTNLLTHLADSGDMPHLLFYGPSGSGKKTRVMALLHRIYGQNVFNIKLEHKSMAVTDSKTIEKKNHG
;
A
#
# COMPACT_ATOMS: atom_id res chain seq x y z
N MET A 1 4.14 22.33 4.15
CA MET A 1 4.20 21.10 3.33
C MET A 1 5.66 20.66 3.29
N LEU A 2 5.95 19.44 3.73
CA LEU A 2 7.34 18.94 3.79
C LEU A 2 7.84 18.66 2.36
N TRP A 3 9.15 18.72 2.12
CA TRP A 3 9.73 18.45 0.79
C TRP A 3 9.33 17.07 0.26
N VAL A 4 9.25 16.08 1.16
CA VAL A 4 8.78 14.72 0.86
C VAL A 4 7.37 14.69 0.27
N ASP A 5 6.48 15.58 0.70
CA ASP A 5 5.10 15.64 0.20
C ASP A 5 5.05 16.30 -1.18
N ARG A 6 5.94 17.28 -1.44
CA ARG A 6 6.04 17.97 -2.72
C ARG A 6 6.54 17.04 -3.82
N HIS A 7 7.49 16.16 -3.49
CA HIS A 7 8.10 15.22 -4.45
C HIS A 7 7.46 13.83 -4.45
N ARG A 8 6.34 13.62 -3.74
CA ARG A 8 5.66 12.33 -3.76
C ARG A 8 5.14 12.04 -5.19
N PRO A 9 5.56 10.91 -5.80
CA PRO A 9 5.01 10.44 -7.08
C PRO A 9 3.49 10.36 -7.05
N LYS A 10 2.83 10.85 -8.11
CA LYS A 10 1.36 10.81 -8.23
C LYS A 10 0.89 9.79 -9.25
N LYS A 11 1.73 9.49 -10.25
CA LYS A 11 1.44 8.48 -11.26
C LYS A 11 2.33 7.25 -11.07
N LEU A 12 1.94 6.12 -11.65
CA LEU A 12 2.70 4.87 -11.53
C LEU A 12 4.06 5.00 -12.23
N GLU A 13 4.11 5.73 -13.34
CA GLU A 13 5.30 5.96 -14.15
C GLU A 13 6.34 6.84 -13.42
N ASP A 14 5.90 7.65 -12.46
CA ASP A 14 6.77 8.50 -11.62
C ASP A 14 7.46 7.68 -10.51
N VAL A 15 7.13 6.39 -10.34
CA VAL A 15 7.73 5.53 -9.32
C VAL A 15 8.91 4.76 -9.92
N GLU A 16 10.10 5.33 -9.76
CA GLU A 16 11.36 4.79 -10.34
C GLU A 16 11.81 3.47 -9.70
N LEU A 17 11.39 3.20 -8.46
CA LEU A 17 11.76 1.98 -7.73
C LEU A 17 10.96 0.77 -8.24
N LEU A 18 11.60 -0.41 -8.34
CA LEU A 18 10.96 -1.69 -8.72
C LEU A 18 10.08 -1.61 -9.99
N PRO A 19 10.68 -1.50 -11.19
CA PRO A 19 9.95 -1.37 -12.44
C PRO A 19 9.01 -2.55 -12.75
N GLU A 20 9.37 -3.77 -12.34
CA GLU A 20 8.49 -4.95 -12.53
C GLU A 20 7.15 -4.80 -11.80
N VAL A 21 7.18 -4.27 -10.57
CA VAL A 21 5.96 -4.02 -9.79
C VAL A 21 5.14 -2.92 -10.43
N THR A 22 5.78 -1.86 -10.93
CA THR A 22 5.10 -0.77 -11.64
C THR A 22 4.41 -1.29 -12.91
N ASN A 23 5.06 -2.17 -13.67
CA ASN A 23 4.47 -2.79 -14.86
C ASN A 23 3.28 -3.69 -14.50
N LEU A 24 3.42 -4.54 -13.48
CA LEU A 24 2.32 -5.39 -13.00
C LEU A 24 1.11 -4.55 -12.59
N LEU A 25 1.31 -3.51 -11.79
CA LEU A 25 0.24 -2.61 -11.35
C LEU A 25 -0.41 -1.86 -12.51
N THR A 26 0.36 -1.50 -13.54
CA THR A 26 -0.16 -0.87 -14.76
C THR A 26 -1.05 -1.84 -15.53
N HIS A 27 -0.59 -3.07 -15.74
CA HIS A 27 -1.38 -4.11 -16.40
C HIS A 27 -2.67 -4.44 -15.63
N LEU A 28 -2.62 -4.51 -14.30
CA LEU A 28 -3.80 -4.72 -13.46
C LEU A 28 -4.79 -3.55 -13.55
N ALA A 29 -4.28 -2.32 -13.63
CA ALA A 29 -5.15 -1.15 -13.79
C ALA A 29 -5.85 -1.14 -15.16
N ASP A 30 -5.13 -1.57 -16.21
CA ASP A 30 -5.65 -1.58 -17.58
C ASP A 30 -6.53 -2.81 -17.87
N SER A 31 -6.41 -3.92 -17.12
CA SER A 31 -7.21 -5.14 -17.32
C SER A 31 -8.68 -4.99 -16.87
N GLY A 32 -9.00 -3.99 -16.04
CA GLY A 32 -10.34 -3.74 -15.50
C GLY A 32 -10.81 -4.75 -14.43
N ASP A 33 -10.09 -5.87 -14.25
CA ASP A 33 -10.33 -6.85 -13.21
C ASP A 33 -9.23 -6.75 -12.13
N MET A 34 -9.57 -6.08 -11.02
CA MET A 34 -8.64 -5.77 -9.94
C MET A 34 -8.86 -6.73 -8.75
N PRO A 35 -7.90 -7.61 -8.44
CA PRO A 35 -7.98 -8.44 -7.25
C PRO A 35 -7.77 -7.60 -5.97
N HIS A 36 -8.08 -8.17 -4.81
CA HIS A 36 -7.70 -7.57 -3.53
C HIS A 36 -6.17 -7.62 -3.35
N LEU A 37 -5.55 -6.44 -3.23
CA LEU A 37 -4.10 -6.30 -3.10
C LEU A 37 -3.69 -6.02 -1.66
N LEU A 38 -2.65 -6.72 -1.20
CA LEU A 38 -2.00 -6.48 0.09
C LEU A 38 -0.61 -5.86 -0.12
N PHE A 39 -0.45 -4.60 0.29
CA PHE A 39 0.84 -3.91 0.24
C PHE A 39 1.57 -4.03 1.59
N TYR A 40 2.71 -4.72 1.61
CA TYR A 40 3.55 -4.91 2.79
C TYR A 40 5.00 -4.43 2.57
N GLY A 41 5.77 -4.27 3.66
CA GLY A 41 7.17 -3.82 3.62
C GLY A 41 7.52 -2.77 4.70
N PRO A 42 8.80 -2.35 4.78
CA PRO A 42 9.28 -1.44 5.82
C PRO A 42 8.65 -0.04 5.72
N SER A 43 8.65 0.72 6.83
CA SER A 43 8.19 2.12 6.80
C SER A 43 9.00 2.92 5.77
N GLY A 44 8.34 3.79 5.01
CA GLY A 44 9.00 4.56 3.95
C GLY A 44 9.19 3.86 2.61
N SER A 45 8.83 2.57 2.45
CA SER A 45 8.96 1.85 1.17
C SER A 45 8.00 2.30 0.04
N GLY A 46 7.29 3.41 0.23
CA GLY A 46 6.39 3.96 -0.79
C GLY A 46 5.06 3.21 -0.96
N LYS A 47 4.67 2.30 -0.04
CA LYS A 47 3.40 1.54 -0.14
C LYS A 47 2.18 2.44 -0.38
N LYS A 48 1.97 3.42 0.49
CA LYS A 48 0.86 4.37 0.37
C LYS A 48 0.95 5.16 -0.95
N THR A 49 2.15 5.56 -1.35
CA THR A 49 2.38 6.27 -2.61
C THR A 49 1.94 5.42 -3.81
N ARG A 50 2.34 4.15 -3.86
CA ARG A 50 1.94 3.23 -4.95
C ARG A 50 0.45 2.94 -4.98
N VAL A 51 -0.18 2.75 -3.82
CA VAL A 51 -1.63 2.57 -3.73
C VAL A 51 -2.36 3.78 -4.31
N MET A 52 -1.94 5.00 -3.94
CA MET A 52 -2.55 6.22 -4.47
C MET A 52 -2.32 6.39 -5.96
N ALA A 53 -1.11 6.08 -6.46
CA ALA A 53 -0.80 6.12 -7.89
C ALA A 53 -1.60 5.10 -8.72
N LEU A 54 -1.79 3.89 -8.19
CA LEU A 54 -2.63 2.85 -8.78
C LEU A 54 -4.09 3.31 -8.86
N LEU A 55 -4.64 3.78 -7.74
CA LEU A 55 -6.01 4.29 -7.71
C LEU A 55 -6.18 5.46 -8.68
N HIS A 56 -5.19 6.37 -8.74
CA HIS A 56 -5.19 7.50 -9.68
C HIS A 56 -5.24 7.04 -11.14
N ARG A 57 -4.57 5.93 -11.50
CA ARG A 57 -4.64 5.35 -12.84
C ARG A 57 -6.04 4.83 -13.17
N ILE A 58 -6.71 4.20 -12.20
CA ILE A 58 -8.03 3.56 -12.39
C ILE A 58 -9.17 4.59 -12.38
N TYR A 59 -9.16 5.51 -11.41
CA TYR A 59 -10.27 6.42 -11.12
C TYR A 59 -9.97 7.89 -11.43
N GLY A 60 -8.75 8.21 -11.84
CA GLY A 60 -8.33 9.57 -12.16
C GLY A 60 -8.04 10.45 -10.93
N GLN A 61 -8.10 11.77 -11.12
CA GLN A 61 -7.61 12.76 -10.15
C GLN A 61 -8.43 12.83 -8.85
N ASN A 62 -9.67 12.35 -8.84
CA ASN A 62 -10.57 12.45 -7.68
C ASN A 62 -10.13 11.59 -6.49
N VAL A 63 -9.17 10.68 -6.70
CA VAL A 63 -8.66 9.77 -5.69
C VAL A 63 -8.00 10.47 -4.50
N PHE A 64 -7.46 11.67 -4.70
CA PHE A 64 -6.83 12.42 -3.62
C PHE A 64 -7.83 13.01 -2.61
N ASN A 65 -9.13 12.95 -2.92
CA ASN A 65 -10.21 13.43 -2.06
C ASN A 65 -10.87 12.31 -1.23
N ILE A 66 -10.40 11.06 -1.36
CA ILE A 66 -11.01 9.92 -0.67
C ILE A 66 -10.67 9.97 0.83
N LYS A 67 -11.66 9.67 1.67
CA LYS A 67 -11.48 9.50 3.11
C LYS A 67 -10.73 8.19 3.39
N LEU A 68 -9.51 8.28 3.89
CA LEU A 68 -8.73 7.12 4.33
C LEU A 68 -9.27 6.61 5.67
N GLU A 69 -9.80 5.40 5.68
CA GLU A 69 -10.14 4.72 6.93
C GLU A 69 -8.92 3.97 7.49
N HIS A 70 -8.59 4.25 8.75
CA HIS A 70 -7.54 3.54 9.46
C HIS A 70 -8.19 2.63 10.49
N LYS A 71 -8.23 1.33 10.21
CA LYS A 71 -8.73 0.32 11.16
C LYS A 71 -7.53 -0.37 11.81
N SER A 72 -7.26 -0.04 13.07
CA SER A 72 -6.32 -0.81 13.89
C SER A 72 -6.98 -2.12 14.28
N MET A 73 -6.49 -3.22 13.73
CA MET A 73 -6.84 -4.54 14.24
C MET A 73 -5.98 -4.78 15.48
N ALA A 74 -6.59 -4.75 16.67
CA ALA A 74 -5.96 -5.33 17.83
C ALA A 74 -5.91 -6.85 17.58
N VAL A 75 -4.71 -7.38 17.40
CA VAL A 75 -4.51 -8.83 17.42
C VAL A 75 -4.73 -9.23 18.87
N THR A 76 -5.89 -9.82 19.16
CA THR A 76 -6.14 -10.43 20.47
C THR A 76 -5.19 -11.61 20.59
N ASP A 77 -4.10 -11.44 21.34
CA ASP A 77 -3.15 -12.49 21.68
C ASP A 77 -3.91 -13.70 22.23
N SER A 78 -4.04 -14.74 21.41
CA SER A 78 -4.58 -16.01 21.84
C SER A 78 -3.38 -16.92 22.16
N LYS A 79 -3.16 -17.08 23.48
CA LYS A 79 -2.34 -18.08 24.19
C LYS A 79 -0.88 -17.73 24.48
N THR A 80 -0.67 -17.14 25.66
CA THR A 80 0.46 -17.52 26.52
C THR A 80 0.35 -19.01 26.84
N ILE A 81 1.14 -19.85 26.17
CA ILE A 81 1.38 -21.22 26.63
C ILE A 81 2.52 -21.13 27.64
N GLU A 82 2.19 -21.09 28.93
CA GLU A 82 3.14 -21.36 30.00
C GLU A 82 3.78 -22.73 29.76
N LYS A 83 5.05 -22.76 29.35
CA LYS A 83 5.85 -23.99 29.45
C LYS A 83 6.33 -24.14 30.89
N LYS A 84 5.55 -24.85 31.70
CA LYS A 84 5.98 -25.35 33.02
C LYS A 84 6.68 -26.69 32.83
N ASN A 85 7.99 -26.66 32.56
CA ASN A 85 8.87 -27.84 32.66
C ASN A 85 9.58 -27.74 34.03
N HIS A 86 9.07 -28.38 35.08
CA HIS A 86 9.49 -29.71 35.56
C HIS A 86 11.02 -29.87 35.59
N GLY A 87 11.58 -29.60 36.76
CA GLY A 87 12.85 -30.10 37.28
C GLY A 87 12.60 -30.73 38.64
#